data_AF-A0A921ENU5-F1
#
_entry.id   AF-A0A921ENU5-F1
#
_cell.length_a   1.000
_cell.length_b   1.000
_cell.length_c   1.000
_cell.angle_alpha   90.00
_cell.angle_beta   90.00
_cell.angle_gamma   90.00
#
_symmetry.space_group_name_H-M   'P 1'
#
loop_
_entity.id
_entity.type
_entity.pdbx_description
1 polymer ?
#
loop_
_entity_poly.entity_id
_entity_poly.type
_entity_poly.pdbx_seq_one_letter_code
_entity_poly.pdbx_strand_id
1 'polypeptide(L)'
;MEDTTLQELRDAVAALTEKVAVLETKVAALEANQEIPETDLIAIGAAVAAYFGHKAKVRAIRYGSQTRWAAASRGRVHDRSVPHVR
;
A
#
# COMPACT_ATOMS: atom_id res chain seq x y z
N MET A 1 -23.31 16.77 -39.54
CA MET A 1 -23.58 16.22 -38.18
C MET A 1 -22.81 14.94 -37.93
N GLU A 2 -22.76 13.98 -38.87
CA GLU A 2 -21.89 12.78 -38.76
C GLU A 2 -20.39 13.07 -38.74
N ASP A 3 -19.92 14.09 -39.48
CA ASP A 3 -18.49 14.43 -39.47
C ASP A 3 -18.03 15.04 -38.14
N THR A 4 -18.90 15.82 -37.49
CA THR A 4 -18.65 16.39 -36.16
C THR A 4 -18.62 15.35 -35.07
N THR A 5 -19.50 14.34 -35.11
CA THR A 5 -19.49 13.25 -34.12
C THR A 5 -18.28 12.33 -34.30
N LEU A 6 -17.85 12.08 -35.55
CA LEU A 6 -16.59 11.37 -35.82
C LEU A 6 -15.36 12.12 -35.30
N GLN A 7 -15.37 13.45 -35.40
CA GLN A 7 -14.29 14.28 -34.87
C GLN A 7 -14.24 14.24 -33.34
N GLU A 8 -15.38 14.41 -32.67
CA GLU A 8 -15.48 14.33 -31.20
C GLU A 8 -15.03 12.97 -30.66
N LEU A 9 -15.37 11.88 -31.35
CA LEU A 9 -14.92 10.54 -30.98
C LEU A 9 -13.41 10.36 -31.13
N ARG A 10 -12.80 10.92 -32.19
CA ARG A 10 -11.34 10.89 -32.36
C ARG A 10 -10.64 11.67 -31.26
N ASP A 11 -11.15 12.84 -30.92
CA ASP A 11 -10.60 13.68 -29.86
C ASP A 11 -10.73 13.00 -28.49
N ALA A 12 -11.86 12.34 -28.23
CA ALA A 12 -12.07 11.55 -27.01
C ALA A 12 -11.13 10.33 -26.93
N VAL A 13 -10.91 9.62 -28.04
CA VAL A 13 -9.96 8.51 -28.11
C VAL A 13 -8.54 9.01 -27.89
N ALA A 14 -8.14 10.12 -28.52
CA ALA A 14 -6.83 10.72 -28.31
C ALA A 14 -6.60 11.09 -26.83
N ALA A 15 -7.56 11.76 -26.20
CA ALA A 15 -7.49 12.12 -24.79
C ALA A 15 -7.46 10.88 -23.86
N LEU A 16 -8.16 9.80 -24.24
CA LEU A 16 -8.13 8.55 -23.48
C LEU A 16 -6.76 7.86 -23.62
N THR A 17 -6.19 7.81 -24.83
CA THR A 17 -4.87 7.21 -25.06
C THR A 17 -3.76 7.93 -24.30
N GLU A 18 -3.82 9.26 -24.21
CA GLU A 18 -2.87 10.05 -23.41
C GLU A 18 -2.98 9.70 -21.92
N LYS A 19 -4.21 9.61 -21.39
CA LYS A 19 -4.44 9.21 -19.99
C LYS A 19 -3.96 7.80 -19.71
N VAL A 20 -4.16 6.87 -20.64
CA VAL A 20 -3.68 5.48 -20.52
C VAL A 20 -2.15 5.46 -20.47
N ALA A 21 -1.45 6.17 -21.36
CA ALA A 21 0.00 6.25 -21.33
C ALA A 21 0.55 6.82 -20.00
N VAL A 22 -0.11 7.84 -19.45
CA VAL A 22 0.24 8.41 -18.13
C VAL A 22 -0.02 7.41 -16.99
N LEU A 23 -1.04 6.56 -17.10
CA LEU A 23 -1.31 5.54 -16.09
C LEU A 23 -0.31 4.37 -16.20
N GLU A 24 0.01 3.92 -17.40
CA GLU A 24 0.99 2.86 -17.64
C GLU A 24 2.37 3.24 -17.10
N THR A 25 2.81 4.49 -17.33
CA THR A 25 4.07 4.98 -16.76
C THR A 25 4.07 5.00 -15.23
N LYS A 26 2.95 5.35 -14.60
CA LYS A 26 2.79 5.31 -13.13
C LYS A 26 2.78 3.89 -12.59
N VAL A 27 2.11 2.96 -13.28
CA VAL A 27 2.09 1.54 -12.90
C VAL A 27 3.48 0.95 -13.00
N ALA A 28 4.20 1.18 -14.09
CA ALA A 28 5.58 0.72 -14.25
C ALA A 28 6.50 1.26 -13.13
N ALA A 29 6.33 2.53 -12.73
CA ALA A 29 7.07 3.11 -11.62
C ALA A 29 6.69 2.49 -10.26
N LEU A 30 5.44 2.10 -10.05
CA LEU A 30 4.99 1.44 -8.82
C LEU A 30 5.48 -0.01 -8.76
N GLU A 31 5.42 -0.75 -9.86
CA GLU A 31 5.94 -2.11 -9.97
C GLU A 31 7.46 -2.14 -9.77
N ALA A 32 8.20 -1.16 -10.31
CA ALA A 32 9.63 -1.04 -10.08
C ALA A 32 9.98 -0.77 -8.60
N ASN A 33 9.10 -0.11 -7.85
CA ASN A 33 9.26 0.15 -6.42
C ASN A 33 8.74 -0.99 -5.53
N GLN A 34 8.23 -2.07 -6.13
CA GLN A 34 7.72 -3.21 -5.38
C GLN A 34 8.89 -4.14 -4.98
N GLU A 35 9.71 -3.68 -4.04
CA GLU A 35 10.92 -4.37 -3.56
C GLU A 35 10.63 -5.72 -2.89
N ILE A 36 9.40 -5.94 -2.40
CA ILE A 36 9.02 -7.19 -1.74
C ILE A 36 7.65 -7.65 -2.26
N PRO A 37 7.55 -8.87 -2.82
CA PRO A 37 6.27 -9.42 -3.23
C PRO A 37 5.35 -9.58 -2.02
N GLU A 38 4.06 -9.26 -2.19
CA GLU A 38 3.09 -9.26 -1.09
C GLU A 38 2.96 -10.64 -0.41
N THR A 39 3.14 -11.71 -1.19
CA THR A 39 3.16 -13.09 -0.70
C THR A 39 4.22 -13.30 0.39
N ASP A 40 5.40 -12.73 0.22
CA ASP A 40 6.50 -12.86 1.19
C ASP A 40 6.20 -12.08 2.47
N LEU A 41 5.60 -10.89 2.35
CA LEU A 41 5.16 -10.10 3.51
C LEU A 41 4.11 -10.84 4.35
N ILE A 42 3.16 -11.52 3.69
CA ILE A 42 2.14 -12.33 4.36
C ILE A 42 2.78 -13.55 5.02
N ALA A 43 3.70 -14.24 4.34
CA ALA A 43 4.40 -15.40 4.88
C ALA A 43 5.22 -15.03 6.13
N ILE A 44 5.96 -13.91 6.09
CA ILE A 44 6.72 -13.39 7.23
C ILE A 44 5.76 -13.02 8.37
N GLY A 45 4.67 -12.31 8.08
CA GLY A 45 3.67 -11.92 9.09
C GLY A 45 3.02 -13.13 9.77
N ALA A 46 2.69 -14.17 9.00
CA ALA A 46 2.12 -15.42 9.50
C ALA A 46 3.11 -16.19 10.38
N ALA A 47 4.38 -16.29 9.96
CA ALA A 47 5.42 -16.95 10.74
C ALA A 47 5.67 -16.24 12.08
N VAL A 48 5.73 -14.90 12.08
CA VAL A 48 5.88 -14.09 13.28
C VAL A 48 4.68 -14.23 14.22
N ALA A 49 3.45 -14.21 13.68
CA ALA A 49 2.23 -14.40 14.47
C ALA A 49 2.17 -15.80 15.12
N ALA A 50 2.57 -16.83 14.39
CA ALA A 50 2.66 -18.20 14.90
C ALA A 50 3.72 -18.32 16.01
N TYR A 51 4.89 -17.72 15.82
CA TYR A 51 5.97 -17.69 16.82
C TYR A 51 5.54 -17.02 18.13
N PHE A 52 4.86 -15.88 18.06
CA PHE A 52 4.36 -15.18 19.24
C PHE A 52 3.09 -15.81 19.85
N GLY A 53 2.57 -16.91 19.29
CA GLY A 53 1.33 -17.56 19.76
C GLY A 53 0.08 -16.70 19.56
N HIS A 54 0.16 -15.64 18.76
CA HIS A 54 -0.94 -14.72 18.55
C HIS A 54 -1.78 -15.23 17.37
N LYS A 55 -3.00 -15.71 17.63
CA LYS A 55 -4.01 -15.97 16.59
C LYS A 55 -4.47 -14.64 15.97
N ALA A 56 -3.62 -14.04 15.13
CA ALA A 56 -3.92 -12.80 14.44
C ALA A 56 -4.97 -13.09 13.35
N LYS A 57 -6.22 -12.67 13.59
CA LYS A 57 -7.27 -12.66 12.58
C LYS A 57 -6.83 -11.64 11.51
N VAL A 58 -6.44 -12.11 10.32
CA VAL A 58 -6.00 -11.24 9.22
C VAL A 58 -7.11 -10.24 8.91
N ARG A 59 -6.97 -9.00 9.41
CA ARG A 59 -7.79 -7.85 9.01
C ARG A 59 -6.96 -7.14 7.95
N ALA A 60 -7.53 -6.94 6.77
CA ALA A 60 -6.90 -6.33 5.59
C ALA A 60 -5.77 -5.35 5.97
N ILE A 61 -4.54 -5.73 5.64
CA ILE A 61 -3.35 -4.93 5.92
C ILE A 61 -3.37 -3.77 4.93
N ARG A 62 -3.90 -2.62 5.35
CA ARG A 62 -3.68 -1.38 4.60
C ARG A 62 -2.29 -0.88 4.93
N TYR A 63 -1.42 -0.82 3.93
CA TYR A 63 -0.12 -0.15 4.04
C TYR A 63 -0.37 1.36 4.28
N GLY A 64 -0.40 1.75 5.54
CA GLY A 64 -0.42 3.15 5.93
C GLY A 64 1.00 3.70 5.89
N SER A 65 1.25 4.72 5.08
CA SER A 65 2.49 5.50 5.06
C SER A 65 2.64 6.34 6.34
N GLN A 66 2.64 5.72 7.52
CA GLN A 66 2.73 6.45 8.78
C GLN A 66 3.97 6.07 9.59
N THR A 67 4.67 7.12 10.02
CA THR A 67 5.78 7.23 10.99
C THR A 67 5.40 6.74 12.41
N ARG A 68 4.43 5.82 12.54
CA ARG A 68 3.94 5.33 13.83
C ARG A 68 4.92 4.36 14.49
N TRP A 69 5.74 3.63 13.73
CA TRP A 69 6.82 2.83 14.33
C TRP A 69 7.77 3.72 15.13
N ALA A 70 8.32 4.76 14.50
CA ALA A 70 9.25 5.69 15.14
C ALA A 70 8.60 6.51 16.27
N ALA A 71 7.29 6.78 16.20
CA ALA A 71 6.56 7.40 17.31
C ALA A 71 6.32 6.43 18.48
N ALA A 72 5.97 5.17 18.19
CA ALA A 72 5.71 4.14 19.19
C ALA A 72 6.98 3.72 19.94
N SER A 73 8.14 3.68 19.28
CA SER A 73 9.41 3.37 19.95
C SER A 73 9.81 4.48 20.92
N ARG A 74 9.61 5.76 20.57
CA ARG A 74 9.91 6.90 21.45
C ARG A 74 9.06 6.93 22.72
N GLY A 75 7.78 6.57 22.61
CA GLY A 75 6.90 6.48 23.79
C GLY A 75 7.34 5.42 24.80
N ARG A 76 7.87 4.29 24.33
CA ARG A 76 8.31 3.19 25.22
C ARG A 76 9.65 3.42 25.90
N VAL A 77 10.55 4.23 25.32
CA VAL A 77 11.83 4.58 25.96
C VAL A 77 11.62 5.40 27.24
N HIS A 78 10.49 6.10 27.34
CA HIS A 78 10.13 6.90 28.52
C HIS A 78 9.15 6.20 29.47
N ASP A 79 8.67 5.00 29.12
CA ASP A 79 7.78 4.22 29.98
C ASP A 79 8.58 3.53 31.09
N ARG A 80 8.33 3.94 32.33
CA ARG A 80 8.95 3.39 33.55
C ARG A 80 7.96 2.58 34.38
N SER A 81 6.82 2.20 33.80
CA SER A 81 5.84 1.38 34.51
C SER A 81 6.44 0.01 34.85
N VAL A 82 6.38 -0.37 36.14
CA VAL A 82 6.93 -1.63 36.63
C VAL A 82 5.79 -2.66 36.66
N PRO A 83 5.90 -3.81 35.98
CA PRO A 83 4.76 -4.70 35.72
C PRO A 83 4.01 -5.25 36.94
N HIS A 84 4.61 -5.19 38.13
CA HIS A 84 4.05 -5.75 39.36
C HIS A 84 3.46 -4.69 40.30
N VAL A 85 3.50 -3.40 39.93
CA VAL A 85 2.83 -2.33 40.68
C VAL A 85 1.53 -2.03 39.95
N ARG A 86 0.45 -2.68 40.38
CA ARG A 86 -0.92 -2.40 39.95
C ARG A 86 -1.85 -2.45 41.14
#